data_AF-A0A925H709-F1
#
_entry.id   AF-A0A925H709-F1
#
_cell.length_a   1.000
_cell.length_b   1.000
_cell.length_c   1.000
_cell.angle_alpha   90.00
_cell.angle_beta   90.00
_cell.angle_gamma   90.00
#
_symmetry.space_group_name_H-M   'P 1'
#
loop_
_entity.id
_entity.type
_entity.pdbx_description
1 polymer ?
#
loop_
_entity_poly.entity_id
_entity_poly.type
_entity_poly.pdbx_seq_one_letter_code
_entity_poly.pdbx_strand_id
1 'polypeptide(L)' 'MSEKILSPERTAEVRARLRAEGRRLVFTNGCFDLLHVGHTRYLAAARALGDALLVA' A
#
# COMPACT_ATOMS: atom_id res chain seq x y z
N MET A 1 -16.84 -4.76 -3.91
CA MET A 1 -15.53 -5.06 -3.29
C MET A 1 -14.47 -4.38 -4.13
N SER A 2 -13.60 -3.52 -3.58
CA SER A 2 -12.50 -2.95 -4.37
C SER A 2 -11.42 -4.01 -4.60
N GLU A 3 -10.88 -4.06 -5.82
CA GLU A 3 -9.74 -4.89 -6.18
C GLU A 3 -8.49 -4.40 -5.42
N LYS A 4 -7.85 -5.31 -4.67
CA LYS A 4 -6.71 -5.01 -3.79
C LYS A 4 -5.37 -5.54 -4.32
N ILE A 5 -5.41 -6.48 -5.26
CA ILE A 5 -4.23 -7.05 -5.89
C ILE A 5 -4.12 -6.42 -7.27
N LEU A 6 -2.99 -5.81 -7.56
CA LEU A 6 -2.76 -5.05 -8.78
C LEU A 6 -1.61 -5.68 -9.56
N SER A 7 -1.72 -5.71 -10.88
CA SER A 7 -0.57 -5.98 -11.74
C SER A 7 0.44 -4.81 -11.66
N PRO A 8 1.69 -5.00 -12.10
CA PRO A 8 2.66 -3.91 -12.17
C PRO A 8 2.16 -2.70 -12.98
N GLU A 9 1.49 -2.96 -14.11
CA GLU A 9 0.95 -1.93 -15.01
C GLU A 9 -0.16 -1.14 -14.30
N ARG A 10 -1.11 -1.85 -13.67
CA ARG A 10 -2.20 -1.25 -12.90
C ARG A 10 -1.68 -0.47 -11.68
N THR A 11 -0.62 -0.95 -11.05
CA THR A 11 0.04 -0.25 -9.94
C THR A 11 0.64 1.08 -10.41
N ALA A 12 1.27 1.10 -11.59
CA ALA A 12 1.82 2.32 -12.18
C ALA A 12 0.72 3.36 -12.49
N GLU A 13 -0.42 2.91 -13.04
CA GLU A 13 -1.59 3.76 -13.28
C GLU A 13 -2.13 4.37 -11.99
N VAL A 14 -2.32 3.55 -10.94
CA VAL A 14 -2.83 4.02 -9.64
C VAL A 14 -1.86 5.02 -9.00
N ARG A 15 -0.55 4.76 -9.07
CA ARG A 15 0.47 5.70 -8.58
C ARG A 15 0.40 7.04 -9.31
N ALA A 16 0.27 7.01 -10.64
CA ALA A 16 0.17 8.23 -11.45
C ALA A 16 -1.08 9.05 -11.07
N ARG A 17 -2.23 8.38 -10.92
CA ARG A 17 -3.48 9.01 -10.47
C ARG A 17 -3.34 9.64 -9.08
N LEU A 18 -2.82 8.90 -8.09
CA LEU A 18 -2.62 9.41 -6.74
C LEU A 18 -1.70 10.63 -6.72
N ARG A 19 -0.63 10.60 -7.53
CA ARG A 19 0.28 11.74 -7.68
C ARG A 19 -0.42 12.96 -8.29
N ALA A 20 -1.27 12.76 -9.30
CA ALA A 20 -2.06 13.85 -9.90
C ALA A 20 -3.09 14.45 -8.91
N GLU A 21 -3.61 13.64 -7.99
CA GLU A 21 -4.47 14.08 -6.88
C GLU A 21 -3.69 14.75 -5.74
N GLY A 22 -2.35 14.86 -5.82
CA GLY A 22 -1.51 15.42 -4.75
C GLY A 22 -1.38 14.51 -3.52
N ARG A 23 -1.77 13.23 -3.64
CA ARG A 23 -1.80 12.26 -2.55
C ARG A 23 -0.48 11.53 -2.40
N ARG A 24 -0.12 11.23 -1.15
CA ARG A 24 1.10 10.50 -0.79
C ARG A 24 0.84 9.00 -0.77
N LEU A 25 1.47 8.27 -1.70
CA LEU A 25 1.51 6.81 -1.69
C LEU A 25 2.72 6.33 -0.87
N VAL A 26 2.45 5.54 0.17
CA VAL A 26 3.46 4.85 0.96
C VAL A 26 3.67 3.45 0.40
N PHE A 27 4.92 2.99 0.38
CA PHE A 27 5.28 1.64 -0.02
C PHE A 27 5.89 0.87 1.14
N THR A 28 5.52 -0.40 1.26
CA THR A 28 6.20 -1.36 2.12
C THR A 28 6.22 -2.73 1.45
N ASN A 29 7.15 -3.58 1.86
CA ASN A 29 7.15 -4.99 1.51
C ASN A 29 7.19 -5.87 2.78
N GLY A 30 6.96 -7.17 2.59
CA GLY A 30 7.14 -8.17 3.64
C GLY A 30 6.57 -9.53 3.24
N CYS A 31 7.09 -10.61 3.83
CA CYS A 31 6.55 -11.96 3.58
C CYS A 31 5.15 -12.14 4.19
N PHE A 32 4.90 -11.51 5.34
CA PHE A 32 3.63 -11.54 6.07
C PHE A 32 3.07 -12.95 6.34
N ASP A 33 3.93 -13.98 6.38
CA ASP A 33 3.54 -15.32 6.79
C ASP A 33 3.08 -15.32 8.25
N LEU A 34 2.04 -16.12 8.53
CA LEU A 34 1.33 -16.16 9.82
C LEU A 34 1.14 -14.77 10.43
N LEU A 35 0.26 -13.97 9.83
CA LEU A 35 -0.07 -12.62 10.29
C LEU A 35 -0.28 -12.56 11.80
N HIS A 36 0.53 -11.73 12.46
CA HIS A 36 0.47 -11.50 13.90
C HIS A 36 0.48 -10.01 14.21
N VAL A 37 0.34 -9.68 15.49
CA VAL A 37 0.22 -8.28 15.97
C VAL A 37 1.39 -7.38 15.56
N GLY A 38 2.57 -7.95 15.30
CA GLY A 38 3.73 -7.22 14.80
C GLY A 38 3.48 -6.68 13.39
N HIS A 39 3.01 -7.54 12.49
CA HIS A 39 2.66 -7.15 11.12
C HIS A 39 1.52 -6.14 11.07
N THR A 40 0.49 -6.29 11.91
CA THR A 40 -0.62 -5.33 11.92
C THR A 40 -0.18 -3.96 12.40
N ARG A 41 0.62 -3.89 13.47
CA ARG A 41 1.23 -2.62 13.95
C ARG A 41 2.12 -2.00 12.90
N TYR A 42 2.95 -2.81 12.24
CA TYR A 42 3.84 -2.37 11.17
C TYR A 42 3.07 -1.77 9.99
N LEU A 43 2.06 -2.48 9.46
CA LEU A 43 1.24 -2.01 8.35
C LEU A 43 0.39 -0.78 8.74
N ALA A 44 -0.10 -0.71 9.97
CA ALA A 44 -0.81 0.45 10.48
C ALA A 44 0.10 1.69 10.56
N ALA A 45 1.32 1.52 11.07
CA ALA A 45 2.32 2.59 11.08
C ALA A 45 2.66 3.06 9.67
N ALA A 46 2.88 2.14 8.72
CA ALA A 46 3.12 2.48 7.32
C ALA A 46 1.94 3.23 6.70
N ARG A 47 0.69 2.78 6.93
CA ARG A 47 -0.52 3.45 6.44
C ARG A 47 -0.65 4.87 6.99
N ALA A 48 -0.22 5.15 8.21
CA ALA A 48 -0.30 6.47 8.82
C ALA A 48 0.63 7.52 8.16
N LEU A 49 1.64 7.10 7.38
CA LEU A 49 2.62 8.01 6.78
C LEU A 49 2.14 8.70 5.49
N GLY A 50 0.94 8.36 4.99
CA GLY A 50 0.39 8.94 3.76
C GLY A 50 -1.09 8.60 3.55
N ASP A 51 -1.55 8.78 2.32
CA ASP A 51 -2.98 8.69 1.95
C ASP A 51 -3.37 7.34 1.38
N ALA A 52 -2.38 6.56 0.93
CA ALA A 52 -2.53 5.21 0.39
C ALA A 52 -1.30 4.37 0.76
N LEU A 53 -1.49 3.06 0.85
CA LEU A 53 -0.43 2.08 1.14
C LEU A 53 -0.39 1.02 0.04
N LEU A 54 0.77 0.84 -0.58
CA LEU A 54 1.10 -0.29 -1.45
C LEU A 54 1.92 -1.30 -0.63
N VAL A 55 1.50 -2.57 -0.66
CA VAL A 55 2.18 -3.69 -0.01
C VAL A 55 2.60 -4.67 -1.10
N ALA A 56 3.88 -5.06 -1.11
CA ALA A 56 4.45 -6.06 -2.03
C ALA A 56 4.99 -7.28 -1.29
#